data_AF-A0A6A5GBN8-F1
#
_entry.id   AF-A0A6A5GBN8-F1
#
_cell.length_a   1.000
_cell.length_b   1.000
_cell.length_c   1.000
_cell.angle_alpha   90.00
_cell.angle_beta   90.00
_cell.angle_gamma   90.00
#
_symmetry.space_group_name_H-M   'P 1'
#
loop_
_entity.id
_entity.type
_entity.pdbx_description
1 polymer ?
#
loop_
_entity_poly.entity_id
_entity_poly.type
_entity_poly.pdbx_seq_one_letter_code
_entity_poly.pdbx_strand_id
1 'polypeptide(L)'
;MWSRVLFVFLSVVAALTEAGATCDLTVQPATWARVMARNVFFNAWEPDSYFNLPGFCVNNDMMSHSLNYSSHVNLADPSVQVKQDVATNTNFTDSLINCGQNNSRVQWCQSHCSNKQLENLIVSTAVINGSLPLATAKQVYSTLGSPNDTTIASIQVDLYAQNLRIDYDYYDDINFCSVYVKVKNPTMFPYALFVTVQKVLGL
;
A
#
# COMPACT_ATOMS: atom_id res chain seq x y z
N MET A 1 19.06 53.62 34.24
CA MET A 1 20.04 53.05 33.28
C MET A 1 19.93 51.53 33.42
N TRP A 2 19.11 50.88 32.59
CA TRP A 2 19.53 50.08 31.41
C TRP A 2 20.62 49.05 31.81
N SER A 3 20.48 47.74 31.69
CA SER A 3 19.80 47.00 30.63
C SER A 3 19.44 45.58 31.10
N ARG A 4 18.33 45.06 30.57
CA ARG A 4 17.92 43.66 30.64
C ARG A 4 18.86 42.85 29.74
N VAL A 5 19.47 41.78 30.24
CA VAL A 5 20.07 40.76 29.36
C VAL A 5 19.25 39.49 29.50
N LEU A 6 18.25 39.43 28.64
CA LEU A 6 17.45 38.26 28.33
C LEU A 6 18.38 37.30 27.56
N PHE A 7 18.85 36.22 28.17
CA PHE A 7 19.48 35.14 27.41
C PHE A 7 18.36 34.37 26.70
N VAL A 8 18.10 34.77 25.46
CA VAL A 8 17.27 34.03 24.52
C VAL A 8 18.01 32.72 24.26
N PHE A 9 17.49 31.62 24.80
CA PHE A 9 17.76 30.29 24.28
C PHE A 9 17.27 30.28 22.82
N LEU A 10 18.18 30.45 21.86
CA LEU A 10 17.94 30.01 20.51
C LEU A 10 17.91 28.48 20.55
N SER A 11 16.72 27.92 20.80
CA SER A 11 16.43 26.56 20.37
C SER A 11 16.53 26.59 18.85
N VAL A 12 17.67 26.12 18.34
CA VAL A 12 17.80 25.70 16.95
C VAL A 12 16.78 24.59 16.77
N VAL A 13 15.60 24.96 16.29
CA VAL A 13 14.67 24.00 15.70
C VAL A 13 15.39 23.51 14.46
N ALA A 14 16.07 22.37 14.58
CA ALA A 14 16.45 21.60 13.43
C ALA A 14 15.14 21.33 12.69
N ALA A 15 14.93 22.03 11.59
CA ALA A 15 13.91 21.69 10.63
C ALA A 15 14.19 20.25 10.22
N LEU A 16 13.41 19.32 10.75
CA LEU A 16 13.27 17.97 10.22
C LEU A 16 12.77 18.17 8.79
N THR A 17 13.70 18.23 7.86
CA THR A 17 13.41 17.93 6.48
C THR A 17 13.08 16.44 6.47
N GLU A 18 11.79 16.12 6.43
CA GLU A 18 11.32 14.80 6.03
C GLU A 18 11.73 14.61 4.56
N ALA A 19 13.01 14.33 4.36
CA ALA A 19 13.53 13.95 3.06
C ALA A 19 13.05 12.52 2.81
N GLY A 20 12.05 12.41 1.92
CA GLY A 20 11.51 11.14 1.43
C GLY A 20 12.61 10.18 0.98
N ALA A 21 12.28 8.90 1.07
CA ALA A 21 13.20 7.77 0.94
C ALA A 21 14.20 7.87 -0.23
N THR A 22 15.44 7.49 0.07
CA THR A 22 16.64 7.53 -0.77
C THR A 22 16.71 6.40 -1.79
N CYS A 23 15.94 6.49 -2.88
CA CYS A 23 16.14 5.58 -4.02
C CYS A 23 16.63 6.30 -5.26
N ASP A 24 17.66 5.76 -5.89
CA ASP A 24 18.03 6.10 -7.25
C ASP A 24 17.08 5.41 -8.25
N LEU A 25 16.09 6.16 -8.75
CA LEU A 25 15.10 5.69 -9.73
C LEU A 25 15.62 5.66 -11.19
N THR A 26 16.89 5.98 -11.44
CA THR A 26 17.41 6.16 -12.81
C THR A 26 17.52 4.86 -13.61
N VAL A 27 17.63 3.72 -12.95
CA VAL A 27 17.56 2.38 -13.56
C VAL A 27 16.59 1.52 -12.75
N GLN A 28 15.37 1.35 -13.26
CA GLN A 28 14.38 0.48 -12.62
C GLN A 28 14.77 -1.00 -12.81
N PRO A 29 15.12 -1.74 -11.76
CA PRO A 29 15.41 -3.16 -11.89
C PRO A 29 14.15 -3.92 -12.28
N ALA A 30 14.30 -5.04 -13.00
CA ALA A 30 13.16 -5.81 -13.54
C ALA A 30 12.21 -6.37 -12.47
N THR A 31 12.58 -6.28 -11.18
CA THR A 31 11.79 -6.71 -10.02
C THR A 31 11.08 -5.57 -9.29
N TRP A 32 11.16 -4.32 -9.78
CA TRP A 32 10.44 -3.22 -9.16
C TRP A 32 8.93 -3.33 -9.36
N ALA A 33 8.18 -3.27 -8.26
CA ALA A 33 6.75 -3.03 -8.27
C ALA A 33 6.49 -1.60 -7.83
N ARG A 34 5.73 -0.84 -8.63
CA ARG A 34 5.31 0.51 -8.29
C ARG A 34 3.81 0.55 -8.01
N VAL A 35 3.40 1.40 -7.08
CA VAL A 35 2.02 1.80 -6.85
C VAL A 35 1.98 3.32 -6.84
N MET A 36 1.30 3.91 -7.83
CA MET A 36 1.04 5.34 -7.93
C MET A 36 -0.44 5.60 -7.73
N ALA A 37 -0.79 6.21 -6.60
CA ALA A 37 -2.16 6.58 -6.29
C ALA A 37 -2.33 8.10 -6.31
N ARG A 38 -3.48 8.55 -6.85
CA ARG A 38 -3.87 9.96 -6.93
C ARG A 38 -5.26 10.14 -6.32
N ASN A 39 -5.44 11.25 -5.60
CA ASN A 39 -6.68 11.58 -4.89
C ASN A 39 -7.14 10.46 -3.94
N VAL A 40 -6.20 9.85 -3.21
CA VAL A 40 -6.49 8.77 -2.25
C VAL A 40 -6.23 9.23 -0.81
N PHE A 41 -7.00 8.67 0.14
CA PHE A 41 -6.66 8.70 1.56
C PHE A 41 -5.82 7.47 1.89
N PHE A 42 -4.57 7.69 2.28
CA PHE A 42 -3.59 6.62 2.38
C PHE A 42 -3.19 6.34 3.82
N ASN A 43 -3.08 5.05 4.16
CA ASN A 43 -2.30 4.57 5.29
C ASN A 43 -1.39 3.44 4.79
N ALA A 44 -0.20 3.78 4.29
CA ALA A 44 0.89 2.80 4.23
C ALA A 44 1.04 2.25 5.63
N TRP A 45 1.08 0.93 5.77
CA TRP A 45 1.47 0.36 7.03
C TRP A 45 2.58 -0.64 6.81
N GLU A 46 3.76 -0.22 7.22
CA GLU A 46 4.94 -1.03 7.20
C GLU A 46 5.32 -1.41 8.62
N PRO A 47 5.34 -2.71 8.92
CA PRO A 47 6.16 -3.19 10.00
C PRO A 47 7.64 -3.09 9.57
N ASP A 48 8.49 -2.62 10.49
CA ASP A 48 9.96 -2.73 10.45
C ASP A 48 10.81 -1.80 9.56
N SER A 49 10.38 -0.55 9.31
CA SER A 49 11.28 0.52 8.80
C SER A 49 12.02 0.21 7.46
N TYR A 50 11.46 -0.61 6.58
CA TYR A 50 12.03 -0.92 5.26
C TYR A 50 12.14 0.30 4.33
N PHE A 51 11.39 1.37 4.57
CA PHE A 51 11.55 2.66 3.88
C PHE A 51 12.97 3.24 3.91
N ASN A 52 13.81 2.82 4.86
CA ASN A 52 15.21 3.25 4.95
C ASN A 52 16.20 2.31 4.22
N LEU A 53 15.73 1.21 3.64
CA LEU A 53 16.58 0.33 2.85
C LEU A 53 16.73 0.87 1.41
N PRO A 54 17.89 0.65 0.76
CA PRO A 54 18.14 1.15 -0.61
C PRO A 54 17.16 0.65 -1.68
N GLY A 55 16.35 -0.36 -1.35
CA GLY A 55 15.41 -0.99 -2.24
C GLY A 55 13.98 -0.47 -2.17
N PHE A 56 13.75 0.65 -1.47
CA PHE A 56 12.42 1.11 -1.10
C PHE A 56 12.23 2.62 -1.25
N CYS A 57 11.23 3.01 -2.02
CA CYS A 57 11.04 4.40 -2.44
C CYS A 57 9.60 4.81 -2.14
N VAL A 58 9.42 5.63 -1.11
CA VAL A 58 8.13 6.24 -0.81
C VAL A 58 8.22 7.74 -0.83
N ASN A 59 7.45 8.30 -1.76
CA ASN A 59 7.13 9.70 -1.83
C ASN A 59 5.64 9.82 -1.53
N ASN A 60 5.32 10.27 -0.32
CA ASN A 60 3.96 10.60 0.08
C ASN A 60 3.82 12.12 0.09
N ASP A 61 2.87 12.64 -0.66
CA ASP A 61 2.47 14.03 -0.56
C ASP A 61 1.01 14.09 -0.09
N MET A 62 0.87 14.31 1.22
CA MET A 62 -0.41 14.44 1.90
C MET A 62 -1.19 15.68 1.43
N MET A 63 -0.52 16.72 0.93
CA MET A 63 -1.16 17.94 0.42
C MET A 63 -1.78 17.73 -0.95
N SER A 64 -1.16 16.91 -1.80
CA SER A 64 -1.70 16.55 -3.12
C SER A 64 -2.51 15.25 -3.13
N HIS A 65 -2.74 14.62 -1.97
CA HIS A 65 -3.39 13.32 -1.84
C HIS A 65 -2.80 12.27 -2.80
N SER A 66 -1.47 12.31 -2.95
CA SER A 66 -0.75 11.44 -3.87
C SER A 66 0.24 10.55 -3.13
N LEU A 67 0.34 9.33 -3.63
CA LEU A 67 1.28 8.34 -3.14
C LEU A 67 2.05 7.80 -4.33
N ASN A 68 3.37 7.76 -4.21
CA ASN A 68 4.22 6.94 -5.03
C ASN A 68 5.01 6.00 -4.13
N TYR A 69 4.80 4.71 -4.35
CA TYR A 69 5.41 3.61 -3.64
C TYR A 69 6.15 2.74 -4.65
N SER A 70 7.40 2.40 -4.39
CA SER A 70 8.17 1.48 -5.23
C SER A 70 9.07 0.61 -4.39
N SER A 71 9.19 -0.66 -4.74
CA SER A 71 9.94 -1.62 -3.94
C SER A 71 10.38 -2.84 -4.74
N HIS A 72 11.53 -3.42 -4.39
CA HIS A 72 12.02 -4.65 -5.03
C HIS A 72 11.28 -5.86 -4.53
N VAL A 73 10.57 -6.53 -5.43
CA VAL A 73 9.94 -7.81 -5.13
C VAL A 73 10.99 -8.91 -5.20
N ASN A 74 11.08 -9.73 -4.15
CA ASN A 74 11.84 -10.96 -4.15
C ASN A 74 11.04 -12.04 -4.91
N LEU A 75 11.12 -12.06 -6.24
CA LEU A 75 10.40 -13.02 -7.06
C LEU A 75 10.87 -14.44 -6.76
N ALA A 76 9.92 -15.37 -6.57
CA ALA A 76 10.23 -16.79 -6.47
C ALA A 76 10.67 -17.37 -7.82
N ASP A 77 10.09 -16.88 -8.92
CA ASP A 77 10.49 -17.20 -10.29
C ASP A 77 11.09 -15.96 -10.98
N PRO A 78 12.41 -15.93 -11.26
CA PRO A 78 13.06 -14.78 -11.86
C PRO A 78 12.68 -14.54 -13.33
N SER A 79 11.95 -15.47 -13.97
CA SER A 79 11.47 -15.31 -15.35
C SER A 79 10.17 -14.51 -15.45
N VAL A 80 9.44 -14.35 -14.33
CA VAL A 80 8.16 -13.63 -14.29
C VAL A 80 8.37 -12.18 -14.68
N GLN A 81 7.56 -11.72 -15.62
CA GLN A 81 7.60 -10.35 -16.11
C GLN A 81 6.62 -9.48 -15.34
N VAL A 82 6.99 -8.23 -15.14
CA VAL A 82 6.11 -7.21 -14.58
C VAL A 82 4.89 -7.00 -15.48
N LYS A 83 3.74 -6.85 -14.86
CA LYS A 83 2.48 -6.49 -15.50
C LYS A 83 1.92 -5.24 -14.86
N GLN A 84 1.00 -4.59 -15.55
CA GLN A 84 0.43 -3.32 -15.11
C GLN A 84 -1.08 -3.40 -15.10
N ASP A 85 -1.69 -2.77 -14.12
CA ASP A 85 -3.13 -2.61 -14.06
C ASP A 85 -3.49 -1.29 -13.37
N VAL A 86 -4.77 -0.93 -13.44
CA VAL A 86 -5.31 0.31 -12.92
C VAL A 86 -6.54 -0.01 -12.08
N ALA A 87 -6.53 0.42 -10.83
CA ALA A 87 -7.71 0.42 -9.98
C ALA A 87 -8.31 1.83 -9.89
N THR A 88 -9.62 1.92 -10.12
CA THR A 88 -10.39 3.16 -9.94
C THR A 88 -11.63 2.87 -9.09
N ASN A 89 -12.28 3.90 -8.58
CA ASN A 89 -13.54 3.75 -7.86
C ASN A 89 -14.76 3.43 -8.76
N THR A 90 -14.56 3.26 -10.09
CA THR A 90 -15.60 2.87 -11.04
C THR A 90 -15.36 1.49 -11.66
N ASN A 91 -14.24 0.83 -11.36
CA ASN A 91 -13.86 -0.49 -11.89
C ASN A 91 -14.73 -1.67 -11.41
N PHE A 92 -15.83 -1.42 -10.70
CA PHE A 92 -16.67 -2.45 -10.08
C PHE A 92 -17.62 -3.13 -11.08
N THR A 93 -17.07 -3.74 -12.14
CA THR A 93 -17.82 -4.50 -13.15
C THR A 93 -17.73 -6.00 -12.91
N ASP A 94 -18.82 -6.74 -13.09
CA ASP A 94 -18.86 -8.17 -12.78
C ASP A 94 -17.86 -9.01 -13.58
N SER A 95 -17.47 -8.54 -14.78
CA SER A 95 -16.49 -9.22 -15.65
C SER A 95 -15.08 -9.30 -15.08
N LEU A 96 -14.75 -8.45 -14.09
CA LEU A 96 -13.42 -8.37 -13.48
C LEU A 96 -13.36 -9.06 -12.11
N ILE A 97 -14.47 -9.59 -11.60
CA ILE A 97 -14.52 -10.25 -10.30
C ILE A 97 -13.87 -11.63 -10.38
N ASN A 98 -12.80 -11.84 -9.60
CA ASN A 98 -12.10 -13.12 -9.55
C ASN A 98 -11.74 -13.60 -8.14
N CYS A 99 -12.15 -12.89 -7.09
CA CYS A 99 -11.90 -13.26 -5.68
C CYS A 99 -13.13 -13.03 -4.80
N GLY A 100 -13.08 -13.52 -3.55
CA GLY A 100 -14.08 -13.24 -2.51
C GLY A 100 -15.51 -13.74 -2.77
N GLN A 101 -15.75 -14.56 -3.80
CA GLN A 101 -17.07 -15.03 -4.22
C GLN A 101 -17.82 -15.86 -3.16
N ASN A 102 -17.10 -16.44 -2.21
CA ASN A 102 -17.66 -17.23 -1.11
C ASN A 102 -18.09 -16.39 0.11
N ASN A 103 -17.90 -15.07 0.08
CA ASN A 103 -18.22 -14.19 1.21
C ASN A 103 -19.31 -13.19 0.81
N SER A 104 -20.50 -13.34 1.39
CA SER A 104 -21.66 -12.47 1.10
C SER A 104 -21.47 -10.99 1.50
N ARG A 105 -20.42 -10.68 2.27
CA ARG A 105 -20.02 -9.30 2.60
C ARG A 105 -19.07 -8.71 1.55
N VAL A 106 -18.51 -9.49 0.64
CA VAL A 106 -17.75 -8.97 -0.50
C VAL A 106 -18.73 -8.63 -1.61
N GLN A 107 -18.78 -7.36 -2.01
CA GLN A 107 -19.64 -6.91 -3.11
C GLN A 107 -18.95 -7.02 -4.46
N TRP A 108 -17.63 -6.85 -4.47
CA TRP A 108 -16.81 -6.94 -5.67
C TRP A 108 -15.35 -7.15 -5.25
N CYS A 109 -14.58 -7.93 -6.00
CA CYS A 109 -13.18 -8.21 -5.68
C CYS A 109 -12.40 -8.60 -6.94
N GLN A 110 -11.30 -7.90 -7.18
CA GLN A 110 -10.29 -8.27 -8.17
C GLN A 110 -8.96 -8.51 -7.47
N SER A 111 -8.30 -9.61 -7.83
CA SER A 111 -7.03 -10.02 -7.25
C SER A 111 -6.05 -10.45 -8.32
N HIS A 112 -4.79 -10.07 -8.12
CA HIS A 112 -3.61 -10.62 -8.79
C HIS A 112 -2.74 -11.28 -7.72
N CYS A 113 -3.16 -12.46 -7.29
CA CYS A 113 -2.47 -13.27 -6.29
C CYS A 113 -2.37 -14.71 -6.77
N SER A 114 -1.14 -15.18 -6.97
CA SER A 114 -0.86 -16.59 -7.21
C SER A 114 -1.08 -17.43 -5.94
N ASN A 115 -0.82 -16.85 -4.76
CA ASN A 115 -1.10 -17.46 -3.47
C ASN A 115 -2.56 -17.24 -3.03
N LYS A 116 -3.42 -18.24 -3.21
CA LYS A 116 -4.84 -18.16 -2.80
C LYS A 116 -5.09 -18.15 -1.30
N GLN A 117 -4.15 -18.64 -0.49
CA GLN A 117 -4.27 -18.52 0.97
C GLN A 117 -4.06 -17.06 1.40
N LEU A 118 -3.07 -16.40 0.80
CA LEU A 118 -2.81 -14.98 1.03
C LEU A 118 -3.96 -14.09 0.53
N GLU A 119 -4.50 -14.37 -0.66
CA GLU A 119 -5.69 -13.69 -1.18
C GLU A 119 -6.86 -13.78 -0.19
N ASN A 120 -7.18 -14.99 0.28
CA ASN A 120 -8.26 -15.21 1.24
C ASN A 120 -7.99 -14.52 2.58
N LEU A 121 -6.74 -14.49 3.05
CA LEU A 121 -6.36 -13.76 4.25
C LEU A 121 -6.61 -12.26 4.10
N ILE A 122 -6.19 -11.64 3.00
CA ILE A 122 -6.40 -10.20 2.75
C ILE A 122 -7.90 -9.89 2.67
N VAL A 123 -8.65 -10.65 1.88
CA VAL A 123 -10.11 -10.43 1.69
C VAL A 123 -10.86 -10.59 3.01
N SER A 124 -10.62 -11.66 3.76
CA SER A 124 -11.28 -11.90 5.05
C SER A 124 -10.93 -10.81 6.07
N THR A 125 -9.67 -10.39 6.11
CA THR A 125 -9.20 -9.33 7.01
C THR A 125 -9.84 -7.98 6.66
N ALA A 126 -9.96 -7.64 5.37
CA ALA A 126 -10.67 -6.43 4.93
C ALA A 126 -12.15 -6.46 5.36
N VAL A 127 -12.81 -7.62 5.28
CA VAL A 127 -14.20 -7.81 5.72
C VAL A 127 -14.33 -7.67 7.24
N ILE A 128 -13.43 -8.28 8.01
CA ILE A 128 -13.41 -8.23 9.48
C ILE A 128 -13.23 -6.79 9.96
N ASN A 129 -12.24 -6.08 9.40
CA ASN A 129 -11.88 -4.73 9.81
C ASN A 129 -12.75 -3.64 9.16
N GLY A 130 -13.76 -4.01 8.38
CA GLY A 130 -14.68 -3.05 7.75
C GLY A 130 -14.00 -2.09 6.79
N SER A 131 -13.02 -2.58 6.03
CA SER A 131 -12.19 -1.80 5.10
C SER A 131 -11.36 -0.69 5.77
N LEU A 132 -10.98 -0.86 7.04
CA LEU A 132 -10.02 0.01 7.71
C LEU A 132 -8.59 -0.37 7.28
N PRO A 133 -7.83 0.51 6.60
CA PRO A 133 -6.56 0.13 5.98
C PRO A 133 -5.50 -0.29 6.98
N LEU A 134 -5.26 0.53 8.01
CA LEU A 134 -4.23 0.27 9.02
C LEU A 134 -4.51 -1.02 9.82
N ALA A 135 -5.77 -1.25 10.19
CA ALA A 135 -6.18 -2.46 10.89
C ALA A 135 -6.02 -3.70 10.00
N THR A 136 -6.39 -3.57 8.72
CA THR A 136 -6.25 -4.66 7.73
C THR A 136 -4.79 -5.05 7.57
N ALA A 137 -3.93 -4.08 7.30
CA ALA A 137 -2.51 -4.32 7.09
C ALA A 137 -1.87 -4.97 8.34
N LYS A 138 -2.15 -4.43 9.54
CA LYS A 138 -1.68 -4.97 10.84
C LYS A 138 -2.02 -6.43 11.03
N GLN A 139 -3.27 -6.79 10.77
CA GLN A 139 -3.74 -8.15 10.97
C GLN A 139 -3.23 -9.12 9.90
N VAL A 140 -3.08 -8.68 8.64
CA VAL A 140 -2.46 -9.52 7.61
C VAL A 140 -1.01 -9.87 8.01
N TYR A 141 -0.20 -8.88 8.39
CA TYR A 141 1.18 -9.14 8.79
C TYR A 141 1.31 -10.00 10.05
N SER A 142 0.49 -9.74 11.08
CA SER A 142 0.54 -10.57 12.29
C SER A 142 0.16 -12.02 12.00
N THR A 143 -0.77 -12.26 11.07
CA THR A 143 -1.17 -13.61 10.65
C THR A 143 -0.11 -14.30 9.81
N LEU A 144 0.65 -13.54 9.00
CA LEU A 144 1.81 -14.04 8.27
C LEU A 144 3.01 -14.39 9.17
N GLY A 145 2.94 -14.04 10.46
CA GLY A 145 4.00 -14.33 11.43
C GLY A 145 5.12 -13.29 11.45
N SER A 146 4.80 -12.04 11.11
CA SER A 146 5.75 -10.92 11.16
C SER A 146 7.07 -11.15 10.40
N PRO A 147 7.04 -11.54 9.11
CA PRO A 147 8.26 -11.84 8.39
C PRO A 147 9.05 -10.57 8.06
N ASN A 148 10.34 -10.55 8.44
CA ASN A 148 11.29 -9.44 8.21
C ASN A 148 11.63 -9.19 6.73
N ASP A 149 10.82 -9.69 5.80
CA ASP A 149 11.02 -9.56 4.37
C ASP A 149 9.70 -9.21 3.67
N THR A 150 8.71 -8.65 4.36
CA THR A 150 7.38 -8.41 3.78
C THR A 150 6.92 -6.99 4.01
N THR A 151 6.42 -6.36 2.95
CA THR A 151 5.81 -5.04 3.02
C THR A 151 4.36 -5.10 2.58
N ILE A 152 3.52 -4.29 3.22
CA ILE A 152 2.08 -4.25 2.97
C ILE A 152 1.66 -2.81 2.70
N ALA A 153 1.14 -2.52 1.51
CA ALA A 153 0.47 -1.25 1.27
C ALA A 153 -1.03 -1.47 1.40
N SER A 154 -1.73 -0.59 2.15
CA SER A 154 -3.18 -0.60 2.22
C SER A 154 -3.74 0.79 1.95
N ILE A 155 -4.48 0.92 0.86
CA ILE A 155 -5.00 2.18 0.34
C ILE A 155 -6.52 2.17 0.50
N GLN A 156 -7.04 3.19 1.17
CA GLN A 156 -8.48 3.42 1.21
C GLN A 156 -8.92 4.09 -0.10
N VAL A 157 -9.93 3.51 -0.73
CA VAL A 157 -10.52 4.05 -1.96
C VAL A 157 -11.90 4.61 -1.65
N ASP A 158 -12.00 5.94 -1.71
CA ASP A 158 -13.27 6.65 -1.61
C ASP A 158 -14.10 6.44 -2.88
N LEU A 159 -15.28 5.84 -2.70
CA LEU A 159 -16.20 5.55 -3.79
C LEU A 159 -16.84 6.82 -4.39
N TYR A 160 -16.72 7.97 -3.74
CA TYR A 160 -17.24 9.26 -4.21
C TYR A 160 -16.16 10.24 -4.68
N ALA A 161 -14.88 9.92 -4.49
CA ALA A 161 -13.79 10.79 -4.92
C ALA A 161 -13.77 10.95 -6.45
N GLN A 162 -13.48 12.18 -6.91
CA GLN A 162 -13.31 12.44 -8.32
C GLN A 162 -11.87 12.15 -8.76
N ASN A 163 -11.73 11.53 -9.94
CA ASN A 163 -10.43 11.23 -10.56
C ASN A 163 -9.52 10.34 -9.69
N LEU A 164 -10.08 9.52 -8.79
CA LEU A 164 -9.30 8.56 -8.01
C LEU A 164 -8.75 7.48 -8.95
N ARG A 165 -7.44 7.29 -8.89
CA ARG A 165 -6.73 6.34 -9.75
C ARG A 165 -5.52 5.78 -9.02
N ILE A 166 -5.38 4.47 -9.09
CA ILE A 166 -4.21 3.72 -8.61
C ILE A 166 -3.64 2.97 -9.80
N ASP A 167 -2.53 3.46 -10.34
CA ASP A 167 -1.73 2.73 -11.33
C ASP A 167 -0.75 1.84 -10.56
N TYR A 168 -0.75 0.54 -10.82
CA TYR A 168 0.11 -0.39 -10.08
C TYR A 168 0.71 -1.47 -10.97
N ASP A 169 1.92 -1.85 -10.61
CA ASP A 169 2.62 -2.98 -11.19
C ASP A 169 2.37 -4.23 -10.32
N TYR A 170 2.27 -5.39 -10.97
CA TYR A 170 2.11 -6.68 -10.30
C TYR A 170 2.90 -7.78 -11.01
N TYR A 171 3.12 -8.88 -10.29
CA TYR A 171 3.77 -10.08 -10.80
C TYR A 171 2.87 -11.28 -10.52
N ASP A 172 2.80 -12.23 -11.45
CA ASP A 172 2.13 -13.52 -11.24
C ASP A 172 3.03 -14.47 -10.42
N ASP A 173 3.50 -14.01 -9.26
CA ASP A 173 4.46 -14.70 -8.41
C ASP A 173 3.86 -15.01 -7.03
N ILE A 174 4.31 -16.08 -6.37
CA ILE A 174 3.80 -16.45 -5.04
C ILE A 174 4.19 -15.45 -3.94
N ASN A 175 5.25 -14.69 -4.17
CA ASN A 175 5.76 -13.66 -3.26
C ASN A 175 5.13 -12.28 -3.51
N PHE A 176 4.18 -12.16 -4.44
CA PHE A 176 3.42 -10.94 -4.69
C PHE A 176 1.92 -11.23 -4.64
N CYS A 177 1.16 -10.29 -4.08
CA CYS A 177 -0.29 -10.36 -4.07
C CYS A 177 -0.88 -8.96 -4.01
N SER A 178 -1.76 -8.62 -4.96
CA SER A 178 -2.60 -7.42 -4.90
C SER A 178 -4.08 -7.78 -4.89
N VAL A 179 -4.85 -7.13 -4.04
CA VAL A 179 -6.30 -7.31 -3.92
C VAL A 179 -6.97 -5.95 -3.88
N TYR A 180 -7.93 -5.74 -4.79
CA TYR A 180 -8.86 -4.64 -4.75
C TYR A 180 -10.25 -5.14 -4.38
N VAL A 181 -10.74 -4.78 -3.20
CA VAL A 181 -11.97 -5.34 -2.64
C VAL A 181 -12.94 -4.25 -2.21
N LYS A 182 -14.21 -4.42 -2.57
CA LYS A 182 -15.34 -3.63 -2.09
C LYS A 182 -16.17 -4.48 -1.15
N VAL A 183 -16.31 -4.02 0.09
CA VAL A 183 -17.02 -4.73 1.16
C VAL A 183 -18.35 -4.03 1.46
N LYS A 184 -19.40 -4.82 1.73
CA LYS A 184 -20.71 -4.35 2.16
C LYS A 184 -20.65 -3.82 3.59
N ASN A 185 -21.33 -2.70 3.84
CA ASN A 185 -21.47 -2.06 5.15
C ASN A 185 -20.12 -1.87 5.88
N PRO A 186 -19.18 -1.12 5.29
CA PRO A 186 -17.98 -0.69 6.01
C PRO A 186 -18.35 0.15 7.24
N THR A 187 -17.50 0.11 8.26
CA THR A 187 -17.81 0.56 9.64
C THR A 187 -18.06 2.06 9.79
N MET A 188 -17.68 2.89 8.81
CA MET A 188 -17.89 4.35 8.87
C MET A 188 -18.34 4.98 7.54
N PHE A 189 -17.87 4.53 6.38
CA PHE A 189 -18.20 5.11 5.06
C PHE A 189 -17.96 4.08 3.93
N PRO A 190 -18.70 4.12 2.81
CA PRO A 190 -18.59 3.16 1.71
C PRO A 190 -17.24 3.27 1.00
N TYR A 191 -16.25 2.51 1.46
CA TYR A 191 -14.91 2.44 0.89
C TYR A 191 -14.66 1.09 0.23
N ALA A 192 -13.87 1.13 -0.84
CA ALA A 192 -13.12 -0.04 -1.26
C ALA A 192 -11.70 0.02 -0.68
N LEU A 193 -11.01 -1.11 -0.69
CA LEU A 193 -9.66 -1.24 -0.17
C LEU A 193 -8.78 -1.86 -1.25
N PHE A 194 -7.69 -1.18 -1.58
CA PHE A 194 -6.61 -1.76 -2.38
C PHE A 194 -5.48 -2.16 -1.44
N VAL A 195 -5.07 -3.42 -1.48
CA VAL A 195 -4.02 -3.97 -0.61
C VAL A 195 -2.99 -4.68 -1.46
N THR A 196 -1.72 -4.39 -1.24
CA THR A 196 -0.61 -5.21 -1.74
C THR A 196 0.12 -5.86 -0.59
N VAL A 197 0.53 -7.10 -0.79
CA VAL A 197 1.47 -7.81 0.09
C VAL A 197 2.56 -8.35 -0.81
N GLN A 198 3.79 -8.07 -0.46
CA GLN A 198 4.93 -8.49 -1.27
C GLN A 198 6.13 -8.80 -0.40
N LYS A 199 6.87 -9.85 -0.78
CA LYS A 199 8.18 -10.07 -0.21
C LYS A 199 9.19 -9.13 -0.84
N VAL A 200 10.00 -8.49 -0.02
CA VAL A 200 11.05 -7.58 -0.44
C VAL A 200 12.41 -8.27 -0.42
N LEU A 201 13.25 -7.92 -1.39
CA LEU A 201 14.67 -8.25 -1.33
C LEU A 201 15.30 -7.38 -0.22
N GLY A 202 15.51 -7.98 0.96
CA GLY A 202 16.42 -7.41 1.96
C GLY A 202 17.83 -7.44 1.39
N LEU A 203 18.47 -6.27 1.32
CA LEU A 203 19.91 -6.19 1.06
C LEU A 203 20.68 -6.54 2.33
#